data_AF-A0A3D4JUA2-F1
#
_entry.id   AF-A0A3D4JUA2-F1
#
_cell.length_a   1.000
_cell.length_b   1.000
_cell.length_c   1.000
_cell.angle_alpha   90.00
_cell.angle_beta   90.00
_cell.angle_gamma   90.00
#
_symmetry.space_group_name_H-M   'P 1'
#
loop_
_entity.id
_entity.type
_entity.pdbx_description
1 polymer ?
#
loop_
_entity_poly.entity_id
_entity_poly.type
_entity_poly.pdbx_seq_one_letter_code
_entity_poly.pdbx_strand_id
1 'polypeptide(L)'
;MNYKTPGVYVEEEAKFPPSVAQVETAIPAFIGYTEKGTQNKPTRISSMLEFEELFGKAYAETFAVAFKEGAATAVQPKVSDFKMYYAMQMYFANGGGPCYIVSVGDYDDDVTVGTIATQQGTLLYGLELLKKEDEPTLIVFPDLQDRVASAADVDAAKAILATAKKNEILATASKVAAQVVADAVNNAADVELAQTVVQAATTVTDAVTDAQVAAEALAEVAAVTFNQEIEAATEVAARSAAKAVADAVVESKLAGAILADIKEAANSVAQNFENDLITATSITSDANEELDNTKKIDASSSEPLVINAIKNTYSLYDSALDQAESMKDRFVIIDVLGDDATFRNKVTSTGLKYGAAYYPNLKTILTYTFKEDKVAVMGASGATTLAELKLKNSELYNQAKAAIESKKVVLAPSSTMAGVYAKVDSTSG
;
A
#
# COMPACT_ATOMS: atom_id res chain seq x y z
N MET A 1 7.21 -11.14 46.27
CA MET A 1 6.06 -11.55 45.43
C MET A 1 4.92 -12.00 46.34
N ASN A 2 3.66 -11.86 45.92
CA ASN A 2 2.48 -12.18 46.74
C ASN A 2 1.71 -13.33 46.06
N TYR A 3 2.06 -14.58 46.38
CA TYR A 3 1.43 -15.77 45.80
C TYR A 3 0.00 -15.91 46.34
N LYS A 4 -0.99 -15.99 45.44
CA LYS A 4 -2.42 -15.99 45.80
C LYS A 4 -3.08 -17.38 45.78
N THR A 5 -2.34 -18.45 45.55
CA THR A 5 -2.88 -19.81 45.56
C THR A 5 -2.00 -20.78 46.38
N PRO A 6 -2.58 -21.70 47.17
CA PRO A 6 -1.79 -22.71 47.88
C PRO A 6 -1.20 -23.73 46.90
N GLY A 7 0.12 -23.87 46.89
CA GLY A 7 0.86 -24.81 46.04
C GLY A 7 2.37 -24.79 46.34
N VAL A 8 3.11 -25.76 45.81
CA VAL A 8 4.59 -25.75 45.85
C VAL A 8 5.09 -24.98 44.62
N TYR A 9 5.82 -23.90 44.86
CA TYR A 9 6.49 -23.12 43.81
C TYR A 9 7.98 -23.40 43.88
N VAL A 10 8.57 -23.79 42.74
CA VAL A 10 10.02 -23.83 42.56
C VAL A 10 10.37 -22.59 41.76
N GLU A 11 11.12 -21.68 42.39
CA GLU A 11 11.71 -20.53 41.72
C GLU A 11 13.22 -20.77 41.62
N GLU A 12 13.74 -20.72 40.41
CA GLU A 12 15.17 -20.77 40.17
C GLU A 12 15.69 -19.33 40.12
N GLU A 13 16.19 -18.83 41.24
CA GLU A 13 16.92 -17.56 41.27
C GLU A 13 18.35 -17.79 40.76
N ALA A 14 18.65 -17.23 39.57
CA ALA A 14 20.01 -17.21 39.03
C ALA A 14 20.93 -16.42 39.96
N LYS A 15 21.74 -17.13 40.76
CA LYS A 15 22.52 -16.58 41.88
C LYS A 15 23.83 -15.90 41.46
N PHE A 16 24.20 -15.99 40.19
CA PHE A 16 25.40 -15.38 39.65
C PHE A 16 25.02 -14.45 38.49
N PRO A 17 25.46 -13.19 38.51
CA PRO A 17 25.53 -12.40 37.28
C PRO A 17 26.32 -13.21 36.24
N PRO A 18 25.97 -13.16 34.95
CA PRO A 18 26.79 -13.80 33.92
C PRO A 18 28.26 -13.37 34.11
N SER A 19 29.18 -14.33 34.13
CA SER A 19 30.58 -14.11 34.53
C SER A 19 31.39 -13.28 33.53
N VAL A 20 30.80 -12.96 32.38
CA VAL A 20 31.32 -12.11 31.32
C VAL A 20 30.15 -11.27 30.82
N ALA A 21 30.38 -9.99 30.52
CA ALA A 21 29.36 -9.18 29.86
C ALA A 21 28.94 -9.90 28.56
N GLN A 22 27.63 -10.10 28.36
CA GLN A 22 27.13 -10.54 27.06
C GLN A 22 27.49 -9.47 26.05
N VAL A 23 28.46 -9.77 25.19
CA VAL A 23 28.77 -8.94 24.04
C VAL A 23 27.83 -9.43 22.96
N GLU A 24 26.92 -8.57 22.52
CA GLU A 24 26.01 -8.87 21.41
C GLU A 24 26.87 -9.19 20.17
N THR A 25 26.79 -10.43 19.67
CA THR A 25 27.52 -10.90 18.49
C THR A 25 26.67 -10.82 17.22
N ALA A 26 25.35 -10.68 17.37
CA ALA A 26 24.40 -10.46 16.28
C ALA A 26 23.96 -8.99 16.22
N ILE A 27 24.78 -8.11 15.63
CA ILE A 27 24.47 -6.69 15.40
C ILE A 27 24.12 -6.52 13.92
N PRO A 28 22.82 -6.39 13.55
CA PRO A 28 22.43 -6.22 12.17
C PRO A 28 22.63 -4.79 11.67
N ALA A 29 22.92 -4.68 10.38
CA ALA A 29 22.81 -3.46 9.60
C ALA A 29 21.65 -3.58 8.62
N PHE A 30 20.69 -2.68 8.75
CA PHE A 30 19.56 -2.51 7.85
C PHE A 30 19.89 -1.43 6.84
N ILE A 31 19.91 -1.80 5.56
CA ILE A 31 20.22 -0.90 4.45
C ILE A 31 18.95 -0.65 3.63
N GLY A 32 18.56 0.60 3.46
CA GLY A 32 17.33 0.96 2.76
C GLY A 32 16.97 2.45 2.86
N TYR A 33 15.71 2.75 2.67
CA TYR A 33 15.16 4.11 2.57
C TYR A 33 14.34 4.44 3.81
N THR A 34 14.37 5.70 4.22
CA THR A 34 13.68 6.17 5.43
C THR A 34 12.95 7.48 5.17
N GLU A 35 12.04 7.90 6.05
CA GLU A 35 11.29 9.16 5.84
C GLU A 35 12.20 10.39 5.85
N LYS A 36 13.21 10.36 6.72
CA LYS A 36 14.14 11.47 6.99
C LYS A 36 15.44 10.92 7.56
N GLY A 37 16.39 11.80 7.84
CA GLY A 37 17.57 11.45 8.64
C GLY A 37 18.87 11.73 7.91
N THR A 38 19.99 11.41 8.58
CA THR A 38 21.30 11.60 7.96
C THR A 38 21.53 10.50 6.93
N GLN A 39 21.28 10.82 5.66
CA GLN A 39 21.53 9.92 4.56
C GLN A 39 23.01 9.59 4.44
N ASN A 40 23.31 8.40 3.91
CA ASN A 40 24.64 7.95 3.53
C ASN A 40 25.66 7.91 4.69
N LYS A 41 25.14 7.76 5.92
CA LYS A 41 25.94 7.61 7.13
C LYS A 41 25.37 6.47 7.97
N PRO A 42 26.08 5.33 8.07
CA PRO A 42 25.72 4.28 9.01
C PRO A 42 25.57 4.87 10.42
N THR A 43 24.42 4.62 11.03
CA THR A 43 24.08 5.18 12.34
C THR A 43 23.59 4.06 13.24
N ARG A 44 24.29 3.88 14.36
CA ARG A 44 23.93 2.91 15.38
C ARG A 44 22.73 3.42 16.16
N ILE A 45 21.72 2.58 16.32
CA ILE A 45 20.54 2.82 17.16
C ILE A 45 20.31 1.63 18.08
N SER A 46 19.48 1.82 19.11
CA SER A 46 19.21 0.84 20.16
C SER A 46 17.73 0.56 20.39
N SER A 47 16.84 1.34 19.77
CA SER A 47 15.40 1.20 19.97
C SER A 47 14.58 1.73 18.80
N MET A 48 13.32 1.32 18.73
CA MET A 48 12.35 1.85 17.78
C MET A 48 12.08 3.36 17.99
N LEU A 49 12.14 3.85 19.24
CA LEU A 49 11.96 5.27 19.53
C LEU A 49 13.08 6.11 18.89
N GLU A 50 14.32 5.67 19.04
CA GLU A 50 15.48 6.31 18.41
C GLU A 50 15.40 6.26 16.88
N PHE A 51 14.89 5.14 16.32
CA PHE A 51 14.59 5.07 14.89
C PHE A 51 13.60 6.15 14.47
N GLU A 52 12.46 6.29 15.15
CA GLU A 52 11.44 7.29 14.80
C GLU A 52 11.96 8.73 14.92
N GLU A 53 12.78 9.02 15.93
CA GLU A 53 13.37 10.33 16.14
C GLU A 53 14.34 10.71 15.00
N LEU A 54 15.24 9.79 14.63
CA LEU A 54 16.30 10.03 13.65
C LEU A 54 15.85 9.83 12.20
N PHE A 55 15.06 8.79 11.94
CA PHE A 55 14.73 8.28 10.60
C PHE A 55 13.25 8.40 10.23
N GLY A 56 12.39 8.68 11.21
CA GLY A 56 10.97 8.92 10.98
C GLY A 56 10.14 7.65 10.90
N LYS A 57 8.99 7.76 10.25
CA LYS A 57 7.91 6.76 10.27
C LYS A 57 7.72 6.07 8.92
N ALA A 58 6.78 5.15 8.86
CA ALA A 58 6.40 4.49 7.61
C ALA A 58 5.92 5.48 6.55
N TYR A 59 6.17 5.13 5.28
CA TYR A 59 5.53 5.78 4.15
C TYR A 59 4.01 5.74 4.31
N ALA A 60 3.36 6.85 3.99
CA ALA A 60 1.91 6.95 4.03
C ALA A 60 1.33 6.40 2.73
N GLU A 61 0.79 5.19 2.81
CA GLU A 61 0.14 4.52 1.68
C GLU A 61 -1.12 5.26 1.24
N THR A 62 -1.39 5.17 -0.06
CA THR A 62 -2.62 5.67 -0.67
C THR A 62 -3.66 4.55 -0.66
N PHE A 63 -4.89 4.89 -0.27
CA PHE A 63 -6.03 3.99 -0.33
C PHE A 63 -7.19 4.64 -1.07
N ALA A 64 -8.02 3.77 -1.66
CA ALA A 64 -9.31 4.14 -2.21
C ALA A 64 -10.40 3.34 -1.51
N VAL A 65 -11.46 4.01 -1.06
CA VAL A 65 -12.63 3.39 -0.44
C VAL A 65 -13.86 3.66 -1.28
N ALA A 66 -14.55 2.59 -1.68
CA ALA A 66 -15.84 2.67 -2.35
C ALA A 66 -16.94 2.11 -1.44
N PHE A 67 -18.08 2.79 -1.40
CA PHE A 67 -19.27 2.31 -0.72
C PHE A 67 -20.26 1.70 -1.72
N LYS A 68 -20.72 0.48 -1.45
CA LYS A 68 -21.80 -0.16 -2.19
C LYS A 68 -22.81 -0.73 -1.20
N GLU A 69 -24.09 -0.36 -1.35
CA GLU A 69 -25.19 -0.86 -0.51
C GLU A 69 -24.93 -0.75 1.00
N GLY A 70 -24.21 0.30 1.42
CA GLY A 70 -23.86 0.52 2.83
C GLY A 70 -22.68 -0.30 3.36
N ALA A 71 -21.91 -0.95 2.48
CA ALA A 71 -20.66 -1.63 2.83
C ALA A 71 -19.45 -0.92 2.20
N ALA A 72 -18.42 -0.67 3.01
CA ALA A 72 -17.15 -0.10 2.56
C ALA A 72 -16.20 -1.18 2.02
N THR A 73 -15.61 -0.94 0.85
CA THR A 73 -14.54 -1.76 0.29
C THR A 73 -13.31 -0.89 0.07
N ALA A 74 -12.18 -1.27 0.68
CA ALA A 74 -10.90 -0.57 0.51
C ALA A 74 -9.99 -1.31 -0.48
N VAL A 75 -9.36 -0.53 -1.35
CA VAL A 75 -8.35 -0.96 -2.30
C VAL A 75 -7.08 -0.14 -2.05
N GLN A 76 -5.92 -0.79 -2.15
CA GLN A 76 -4.62 -0.14 -2.13
C GLN A 76 -4.10 -0.14 -3.57
N PRO A 77 -4.28 0.95 -4.33
CA PRO A 77 -3.97 0.96 -5.76
C PRO A 77 -2.47 0.81 -6.05
N LYS A 78 -1.63 1.25 -5.11
CA LYS A 78 -0.17 1.17 -5.15
C LYS A 78 0.32 0.80 -3.75
N VAL A 79 1.14 -0.24 -3.66
CA VAL A 79 1.82 -0.59 -2.41
C VAL A 79 3.23 -0.01 -2.50
N SER A 80 3.64 0.77 -1.50
CA SER A 80 4.99 1.33 -1.51
C SER A 80 6.05 0.24 -1.33
N ASP A 81 7.19 0.42 -1.99
CA ASP A 81 8.37 -0.43 -1.82
C ASP A 81 9.12 -0.19 -0.49
N PHE A 82 8.79 0.89 0.23
CA PHE A 82 9.47 1.26 1.47
C PHE A 82 8.96 0.40 2.64
N LYS A 83 9.72 -0.64 2.99
CA LYS A 83 9.42 -1.57 4.09
C LYS A 83 10.26 -1.35 5.33
N MET A 84 11.34 -0.58 5.25
CA MET A 84 12.31 -0.34 6.33
C MET A 84 11.65 -0.09 7.69
N TYR A 85 10.70 0.85 7.79
CA TYR A 85 10.04 1.14 9.07
C TYR A 85 9.31 -0.07 9.67
N TYR A 86 8.51 -0.79 8.86
CA TYR A 86 7.76 -1.95 9.35
C TYR A 86 8.70 -3.13 9.66
N ALA A 87 9.78 -3.27 8.89
CA ALA A 87 10.87 -4.22 9.15
C ALA A 87 11.53 -3.95 10.51
N MET A 88 11.78 -2.68 10.85
CA MET A 88 12.32 -2.31 12.17
C MET A 88 11.33 -2.62 13.30
N GLN A 89 10.04 -2.37 13.10
CA GLN A 89 9.01 -2.77 14.07
C GLN A 89 9.05 -4.29 14.33
N MET A 90 9.13 -5.09 13.26
CA MET A 90 9.25 -6.55 13.39
C MET A 90 10.55 -6.98 14.07
N TYR A 91 11.68 -6.36 13.72
CA TYR A 91 12.98 -6.64 14.32
C TYR A 91 12.95 -6.45 15.85
N PHE A 92 12.58 -5.26 16.32
CA PHE A 92 12.53 -4.97 17.76
C PHE A 92 11.46 -5.79 18.48
N ALA A 93 10.31 -6.06 17.84
CA ALA A 93 9.26 -6.89 18.43
C ALA A 93 9.69 -8.36 18.64
N ASN A 94 10.69 -8.84 17.90
CA ASN A 94 11.18 -10.22 17.96
C ASN A 94 12.49 -10.38 18.76
N GLY A 95 12.83 -9.39 19.58
CA GLY A 95 14.02 -9.42 20.44
C GLY A 95 15.26 -8.81 19.80
N GLY A 96 15.06 -7.92 18.81
CA GLY A 96 16.11 -7.07 18.29
C GLY A 96 16.75 -6.20 19.38
N GLY A 97 18.08 -6.09 19.30
CA GLY A 97 18.89 -5.20 20.11
C GLY A 97 19.47 -4.06 19.28
N PRO A 98 20.60 -3.48 19.69
CA PRO A 98 21.34 -2.52 18.91
C PRO A 98 21.60 -2.96 17.47
N CYS A 99 21.41 -2.03 16.54
CA CYS A 99 21.58 -2.25 15.12
C CYS A 99 22.08 -0.99 14.42
N TYR A 100 22.55 -1.14 13.20
CA TYR A 100 22.92 -0.04 12.33
C TYR A 100 21.81 0.22 11.31
N ILE A 101 21.50 1.48 11.09
CA ILE A 101 20.66 1.94 9.98
C ILE A 101 21.55 2.62 8.97
N VAL A 102 21.46 2.19 7.72
CA VAL A 102 22.10 2.84 6.58
C VAL A 102 20.99 3.34 5.66
N SER A 103 20.57 4.59 5.91
CA SER A 103 19.60 5.26 5.03
C SER A 103 20.31 5.72 3.75
N VAL A 104 19.92 5.19 2.60
CA VAL A 104 20.54 5.52 1.31
C VAL A 104 19.81 6.64 0.56
N GLY A 105 18.53 6.84 0.85
CA GLY A 105 17.67 7.89 0.29
C GLY A 105 16.43 8.09 1.16
N ASP A 106 15.47 8.84 0.65
CA ASP A 106 14.18 9.06 1.31
C ASP A 106 12.97 8.60 0.47
N TYR A 107 11.76 8.97 0.90
CA TYR A 107 10.52 8.53 0.28
C TYR A 107 10.17 9.24 -1.03
N ASP A 108 10.93 10.27 -1.42
CA ASP A 108 10.82 10.91 -2.73
C ASP A 108 11.74 10.25 -3.78
N ASP A 109 12.59 9.30 -3.37
CA ASP A 109 13.51 8.55 -4.23
C ASP A 109 12.93 7.19 -4.68
N ASP A 110 13.35 6.69 -5.84
CA ASP A 110 13.09 5.30 -6.22
C ASP A 110 14.03 4.34 -5.49
N VAL A 111 13.49 3.24 -4.98
CA VAL A 111 14.29 2.15 -4.39
C VAL A 111 15.09 1.44 -5.48
N THR A 112 16.41 1.58 -5.44
CA THR A 112 17.31 1.10 -6.49
C THR A 112 18.49 0.31 -5.95
N VAL A 113 18.85 -0.78 -6.64
CA VAL A 113 20.04 -1.59 -6.31
C VAL A 113 21.33 -0.80 -6.58
N GLY A 114 21.41 -0.09 -7.71
CA GLY A 114 22.62 0.60 -8.18
C GLY A 114 23.55 -0.31 -9.00
N THR A 115 24.22 0.25 -10.00
CA THR A 115 25.11 -0.52 -10.89
C THR A 115 26.59 -0.35 -10.55
N ILE A 116 26.92 0.71 -9.80
CA ILE A 116 28.27 1.02 -9.34
C ILE A 116 28.24 1.39 -7.86
N ALA A 117 29.26 0.96 -7.11
CA ALA A 117 29.35 1.14 -5.66
C ALA A 117 29.55 2.59 -5.20
N THR A 118 29.57 3.58 -6.11
CA THR A 118 29.70 5.01 -5.81
C THR A 118 28.43 5.80 -6.10
N GLN A 119 27.39 5.16 -6.61
CA GLN A 119 26.13 5.80 -6.95
C GLN A 119 25.30 6.04 -5.68
N GLN A 120 25.33 7.27 -5.16
CA GLN A 120 24.50 7.68 -4.02
C GLN A 120 23.01 7.43 -4.31
N GLY A 121 22.21 7.22 -3.25
CA GLY A 121 20.79 6.92 -3.41
C GLY A 121 20.49 5.45 -3.71
N THR A 122 21.49 4.56 -3.68
CA THR A 122 21.32 3.14 -4.04
C THR A 122 21.68 2.20 -2.89
N LEU A 123 21.06 1.01 -2.86
CA LEU A 123 21.31 0.00 -1.83
C LEU A 123 22.75 -0.55 -1.90
N LEU A 124 23.33 -0.69 -3.09
CA LEU A 124 24.73 -1.10 -3.27
C LEU A 124 25.69 -0.06 -2.68
N TYR A 125 25.37 1.24 -2.80
CA TYR A 125 26.14 2.28 -2.14
C TYR A 125 26.03 2.20 -0.61
N GLY A 126 24.85 1.90 -0.08
CA GLY A 126 24.68 1.62 1.35
C GLY A 126 25.54 0.46 1.84
N LEU A 127 25.62 -0.62 1.06
CA LEU A 127 26.49 -1.76 1.34
C LEU A 127 27.98 -1.38 1.34
N GLU A 128 28.40 -0.53 0.41
CA GLU A 128 29.77 0.00 0.35
C GLU A 128 30.11 0.86 1.57
N LEU A 129 29.18 1.71 2.00
CA LEU A 129 29.35 2.53 3.21
C LEU A 129 29.52 1.67 4.46
N LEU A 130 28.80 0.54 4.54
CA LEU A 130 28.86 -0.36 5.69
C LEU A 130 30.27 -0.93 5.90
N LYS A 131 31.10 -1.08 4.87
CA LYS A 131 32.50 -1.57 5.00
C LYS A 131 33.37 -0.76 5.96
N LYS A 132 32.98 0.47 6.29
CA LYS A 132 33.71 1.36 7.18
C LYS A 132 33.40 1.13 8.67
N GLU A 133 32.39 0.32 8.97
CA GLU A 133 31.95 0.02 10.34
C GLU A 133 32.36 -1.40 10.73
N ASP A 134 33.01 -1.57 11.89
CA ASP A 134 33.53 -2.87 12.33
C ASP A 134 32.52 -3.70 13.15
N GLU A 135 31.52 -3.06 13.77
CA GLU A 135 30.52 -3.74 14.63
C GLU A 135 29.46 -4.58 13.89
N PRO A 136 28.97 -4.20 12.70
CA PRO A 136 27.90 -4.95 12.03
C PRO A 136 28.33 -6.36 11.63
N THR A 137 27.57 -7.36 12.09
CA THR A 137 27.77 -8.78 11.80
C THR A 137 26.66 -9.40 10.95
N LEU A 138 25.48 -8.77 10.87
CA LEU A 138 24.40 -9.21 9.97
C LEU A 138 24.09 -8.12 8.93
N ILE A 139 23.75 -8.51 7.71
CA ILE A 139 23.31 -7.60 6.64
C ILE A 139 21.87 -7.93 6.24
N VAL A 140 21.02 -6.91 6.22
CA VAL A 140 19.59 -7.01 5.87
C VAL A 140 19.20 -5.89 4.90
N PHE A 141 18.38 -6.21 3.89
CA PHE A 141 17.87 -5.26 2.90
C PHE A 141 16.33 -5.26 2.87
N PRO A 142 15.66 -4.53 3.79
CA PRO A 142 14.20 -4.60 3.92
C PRO A 142 13.40 -4.23 2.67
N ASP A 143 13.88 -3.25 1.89
CA ASP A 143 13.14 -2.67 0.77
C ASP A 143 13.29 -3.46 -0.56
N LEU A 144 13.98 -4.60 -0.54
CA LEU A 144 14.15 -5.45 -1.72
C LEU A 144 12.96 -6.37 -2.01
N GLN A 145 12.08 -6.57 -1.03
CA GLN A 145 11.01 -7.56 -1.07
C GLN A 145 10.09 -7.42 -2.29
N ASP A 146 9.67 -6.20 -2.62
CA ASP A 146 8.63 -5.95 -3.64
C ASP A 146 9.22 -5.54 -5.00
N ARG A 147 10.56 -5.53 -5.15
CA ARG A 147 11.25 -5.28 -6.43
C ARG A 147 11.00 -6.35 -7.49
N VAL A 148 10.48 -7.50 -7.09
CA VAL A 148 10.15 -8.62 -7.95
C VAL A 148 8.67 -8.91 -7.77
N ALA A 149 7.84 -8.44 -8.70
CA ALA A 149 6.45 -8.83 -8.74
C ALA A 149 6.36 -10.34 -9.01
N SER A 150 5.78 -11.10 -8.07
CA SER A 150 5.41 -12.50 -8.31
C SER A 150 4.24 -12.57 -9.28
N ALA A 151 3.99 -13.75 -9.86
CA ALA A 151 2.77 -13.95 -10.66
C ALA A 151 1.49 -13.62 -9.87
N ALA A 152 1.49 -13.90 -8.56
CA ALA A 152 0.38 -13.57 -7.68
C ALA A 152 0.22 -12.06 -7.47
N ASP A 153 1.33 -11.30 -7.41
CA ASP A 153 1.30 -9.83 -7.27
C ASP A 153 0.81 -9.18 -8.56
N VAL A 154 1.24 -9.69 -9.71
CA VAL A 154 0.72 -9.25 -11.02
C VAL A 154 -0.78 -9.52 -11.14
N ASP A 155 -1.25 -10.69 -10.69
CA ASP A 155 -2.69 -11.01 -10.71
C ASP A 155 -3.48 -10.18 -9.69
N ALA A 156 -2.90 -9.88 -8.52
CA ALA A 156 -3.48 -8.94 -7.56
C ALA A 156 -3.60 -7.52 -8.14
N ALA A 157 -2.54 -7.01 -8.80
CA ALA A 157 -2.55 -5.72 -9.47
C ALA A 157 -3.59 -5.66 -10.60
N LYS A 158 -3.73 -6.74 -11.40
CA LYS A 158 -4.80 -6.84 -12.40
C LYS A 158 -6.20 -6.83 -11.77
N ALA A 159 -6.40 -7.53 -10.66
CA ALA A 159 -7.70 -7.55 -9.96
C ALA A 159 -8.05 -6.17 -9.37
N ILE A 160 -7.05 -5.47 -8.84
CA ILE A 160 -7.16 -4.08 -8.38
C ILE A 160 -7.55 -3.17 -9.54
N LEU A 161 -6.85 -3.24 -10.68
CA LEU A 161 -7.15 -2.45 -11.87
C LEU A 161 -8.54 -2.74 -12.43
N ALA A 162 -8.95 -4.01 -12.48
CA ALA A 162 -10.29 -4.39 -12.94
C ALA A 162 -11.39 -3.79 -12.05
N THR A 163 -11.15 -3.77 -10.73
CA THR A 163 -12.06 -3.13 -9.76
C THR A 163 -12.08 -1.61 -9.94
N ALA A 164 -10.92 -0.97 -10.12
CA ALA A 164 -10.81 0.47 -10.35
C ALA A 164 -11.54 0.90 -11.63
N LYS A 165 -11.29 0.22 -12.76
CA LYS A 165 -11.98 0.45 -14.04
C LYS A 165 -13.49 0.26 -13.92
N LYS A 166 -13.94 -0.77 -13.19
CA LYS A 166 -15.37 -0.95 -12.91
C LYS A 166 -15.95 0.26 -12.17
N ASN A 167 -15.29 0.74 -11.12
CA ASN A 167 -15.75 1.91 -10.38
C ASN A 167 -15.77 3.18 -11.22
N GLU A 168 -14.80 3.37 -12.12
CA GLU A 168 -14.76 4.49 -13.06
C GLU A 168 -15.94 4.45 -14.06
N ILE A 169 -16.28 3.28 -14.59
CA ILE A 169 -17.46 3.10 -15.45
C ILE A 169 -18.74 3.46 -14.68
N LEU A 170 -18.89 2.97 -13.44
CA LEU A 170 -20.05 3.27 -12.61
C LEU A 170 -20.15 4.75 -12.25
N ALA A 171 -19.03 5.40 -11.95
CA ALA A 171 -18.97 6.84 -11.68
C ALA A 171 -19.32 7.67 -12.92
N THR A 172 -18.83 7.25 -14.10
CA THR A 172 -19.16 7.90 -15.38
C THR A 172 -20.66 7.87 -15.64
N ALA A 173 -21.29 6.70 -15.51
CA ALA A 173 -22.73 6.55 -15.72
C ALA A 173 -23.54 7.35 -14.69
N SER A 174 -23.11 7.34 -13.42
CA SER A 174 -23.74 8.11 -12.34
C SER A 174 -23.68 9.61 -12.60
N LYS A 175 -22.52 10.13 -13.03
CA LYS A 175 -22.33 11.54 -13.39
C LYS A 175 -23.21 11.96 -14.55
N VAL A 176 -23.24 11.15 -15.62
CA VAL A 176 -24.08 11.45 -16.80
C VAL A 176 -25.55 11.52 -16.38
N ALA A 177 -26.03 10.52 -15.64
CA ALA A 177 -27.42 10.48 -15.18
C ALA A 177 -27.76 11.65 -14.25
N ALA A 178 -26.90 11.98 -13.28
CA ALA A 178 -27.11 13.10 -12.38
C ALA A 178 -27.14 14.44 -13.12
N GLN A 179 -26.24 14.65 -14.09
CA GLN A 179 -26.19 15.88 -14.88
C GLN A 179 -27.45 16.05 -15.75
N VAL A 180 -27.95 14.97 -16.35
CA VAL A 180 -29.19 15.01 -17.13
C VAL A 180 -30.37 15.51 -16.29
N VAL A 181 -30.53 15.00 -15.06
CA VAL A 181 -31.59 15.47 -14.15
C VAL A 181 -31.37 16.92 -13.73
N ALA A 182 -30.14 17.30 -13.38
CA ALA A 182 -29.81 18.66 -12.98
C ALA A 182 -30.04 19.69 -14.10
N ASP A 183 -29.66 19.38 -15.34
CA ASP A 183 -29.91 20.24 -16.51
C ASP A 183 -31.41 20.40 -16.77
N ALA A 184 -32.17 19.32 -16.61
CA ALA A 184 -33.62 19.38 -16.75
C ALA A 184 -34.27 20.29 -15.68
N VAL A 185 -33.78 20.26 -14.45
CA VAL A 185 -34.17 21.19 -13.36
C VAL A 185 -33.74 22.63 -13.67
N ASN A 186 -32.53 22.84 -14.19
CA ASN A 186 -32.04 24.16 -14.57
C ASN A 186 -32.91 24.83 -15.64
N ASN A 187 -33.45 24.03 -16.56
CA ASN A 187 -34.34 24.49 -17.63
C ASN A 187 -35.78 24.72 -17.19
N ALA A 188 -36.16 24.37 -15.95
CA ALA A 188 -37.49 24.62 -15.45
C ALA A 188 -37.75 26.13 -15.23
N ALA A 189 -38.94 26.56 -15.66
CA ALA A 189 -39.42 27.94 -15.57
C ALA A 189 -39.97 28.30 -14.18
N ASP A 190 -40.45 27.30 -13.44
CA ASP A 190 -41.02 27.46 -12.10
C ASP A 190 -40.76 26.22 -11.23
N VAL A 191 -41.12 26.34 -9.96
CA VAL A 191 -40.91 25.31 -8.92
C VAL A 191 -41.72 24.04 -9.20
N GLU A 192 -42.91 24.15 -9.79
CA GLU A 192 -43.80 23.02 -10.07
C GLU A 192 -43.28 22.19 -11.24
N LEU A 193 -42.81 22.85 -12.30
CA LEU A 193 -42.17 22.21 -13.45
C LEU A 193 -40.85 21.55 -13.06
N ALA A 194 -40.02 22.18 -12.22
CA ALA A 194 -38.77 21.59 -11.73
C ALA A 194 -39.01 20.22 -11.04
N GLN A 195 -40.12 20.09 -10.31
CA GLN A 195 -40.49 18.86 -9.61
C GLN A 195 -41.08 17.80 -10.55
N THR A 196 -41.90 18.23 -11.51
CA THR A 196 -42.53 17.32 -12.48
C THR A 196 -41.49 16.68 -13.39
N VAL A 197 -40.49 17.47 -13.80
CA VAL A 197 -39.36 17.02 -14.62
C VAL A 197 -38.53 15.96 -13.89
N VAL A 198 -38.32 16.12 -12.58
CA VAL A 198 -37.61 15.14 -11.74
C VAL A 198 -38.38 13.82 -11.64
N GLN A 199 -39.68 13.87 -11.40
CA GLN A 199 -40.52 12.66 -11.30
C GLN A 199 -40.56 11.90 -12.65
N ALA A 200 -40.55 12.63 -13.77
CA ALA A 200 -40.44 12.07 -15.10
C ALA A 200 -39.03 11.52 -15.39
N ALA A 201 -37.98 12.17 -14.92
CA ALA A 201 -36.60 11.70 -15.09
C ALA A 201 -36.32 10.40 -14.33
N THR A 202 -36.95 10.15 -13.18
CA THR A 202 -36.95 8.81 -12.54
C THR A 202 -37.59 7.70 -13.38
N THR A 203 -38.40 8.05 -14.39
CA THR A 203 -39.00 7.11 -15.36
C THR A 203 -38.32 7.12 -16.73
N VAL A 204 -37.47 8.09 -17.06
CA VAL A 204 -36.70 8.15 -18.32
C VAL A 204 -35.31 7.55 -18.08
N THR A 205 -35.24 6.22 -18.10
CA THR A 205 -33.97 5.47 -18.06
C THR A 205 -33.52 4.99 -19.46
N ASP A 206 -34.16 5.47 -20.53
CA ASP A 206 -33.83 5.08 -21.91
C ASP A 206 -32.72 5.95 -22.55
N ALA A 207 -32.18 6.94 -21.82
CA ALA A 207 -31.14 7.86 -22.32
C ALA A 207 -29.69 7.42 -22.02
N VAL A 208 -29.47 6.19 -21.52
CA VAL A 208 -28.11 5.64 -21.27
C VAL A 208 -27.55 4.91 -22.51
N THR A 209 -28.13 5.14 -23.69
CA THR A 209 -27.67 4.54 -24.95
C THR A 209 -26.42 5.21 -25.55
N ASP A 210 -25.99 6.38 -25.05
CA ASP A 210 -24.71 6.99 -25.46
C ASP A 210 -23.51 6.53 -24.60
N ALA A 211 -23.74 5.82 -23.48
CA ALA A 211 -22.68 5.19 -22.69
C ALA A 211 -22.04 3.98 -23.41
N GLN A 212 -22.66 3.48 -24.49
CA GLN A 212 -22.12 2.41 -25.33
C GLN A 212 -20.81 2.80 -26.05
N VAL A 213 -20.47 4.08 -26.14
CA VAL A 213 -19.21 4.55 -26.75
C VAL A 213 -18.00 4.32 -25.82
N ALA A 214 -18.20 4.12 -24.52
CA ALA A 214 -17.11 3.75 -23.60
C ALA A 214 -16.75 2.25 -23.66
N ALA A 215 -17.64 1.41 -24.20
CA ALA A 215 -17.44 -0.03 -24.29
C ALA A 215 -16.37 -0.45 -25.32
N GLU A 216 -15.99 0.42 -26.25
CA GLU A 216 -14.93 0.15 -27.24
C GLU A 216 -13.51 0.18 -26.63
N ALA A 217 -13.34 0.64 -25.38
CA ALA A 217 -12.05 0.63 -24.68
C ALA A 217 -11.70 -0.71 -23.98
N LEU A 218 -12.58 -1.72 -24.03
CA LEU A 218 -12.48 -2.99 -23.29
C LEU A 218 -11.64 -4.10 -23.96
N ALA A 219 -10.80 -3.78 -24.95
CA ALA A 219 -10.00 -4.80 -25.66
C ALA A 219 -8.82 -5.39 -24.86
N GLU A 220 -8.49 -4.86 -23.68
CA GLU A 220 -7.51 -5.49 -22.76
C GLU A 220 -8.08 -5.55 -21.34
N VAL A 221 -8.76 -6.67 -21.03
CA VAL A 221 -8.76 -7.45 -19.76
C VAL A 221 -9.89 -8.48 -19.88
N ALA A 222 -9.57 -9.75 -19.67
CA ALA A 222 -10.40 -10.90 -20.00
C ALA A 222 -11.75 -10.98 -19.24
N ALA A 223 -12.83 -11.20 -20.00
CA ALA A 223 -13.90 -12.20 -19.79
C ALA A 223 -15.33 -11.66 -19.97
N VAL A 224 -16.06 -12.23 -20.93
CA VAL A 224 -17.45 -11.94 -21.32
C VAL A 224 -18.46 -11.98 -20.16
N THR A 225 -18.18 -12.71 -19.07
CA THR A 225 -19.01 -12.76 -17.86
C THR A 225 -18.90 -11.50 -16.99
N PHE A 226 -17.74 -10.83 -17.00
CA PHE A 226 -17.52 -9.58 -16.26
C PHE A 226 -18.37 -8.42 -16.83
N ASN A 227 -18.69 -8.49 -18.13
CA ASN A 227 -19.43 -7.44 -18.84
C ASN A 227 -20.93 -7.39 -18.45
N GLN A 228 -21.59 -8.54 -18.24
CA GLN A 228 -23.01 -8.58 -17.90
C GLN A 228 -23.31 -8.04 -16.48
N GLU A 229 -22.44 -8.34 -15.50
CA GLU A 229 -22.58 -7.79 -14.15
C GLU A 229 -22.27 -6.29 -14.09
N ILE A 230 -21.39 -5.81 -14.98
CA ILE A 230 -21.08 -4.38 -15.11
C ILE A 230 -22.26 -3.64 -15.73
N GLU A 231 -22.87 -4.16 -16.79
CA GLU A 231 -24.04 -3.54 -17.43
C GLU A 231 -25.19 -3.33 -16.43
N ALA A 232 -25.57 -4.38 -15.69
CA ALA A 232 -26.62 -4.29 -14.67
C ALA A 232 -26.25 -3.32 -13.53
N ALA A 233 -24.99 -3.36 -13.06
CA ALA A 233 -24.52 -2.44 -12.02
C ALA A 233 -24.49 -0.97 -12.51
N THR A 234 -24.18 -0.75 -13.79
CA THR A 234 -24.14 0.58 -14.41
C THR A 234 -25.53 1.19 -14.47
N GLU A 235 -26.53 0.39 -14.85
CA GLU A 235 -27.92 0.81 -14.86
C GLU A 235 -28.42 1.15 -13.44
N VAL A 236 -28.10 0.33 -12.44
CA VAL A 236 -28.45 0.59 -11.04
C VAL A 236 -27.76 1.85 -10.51
N ALA A 237 -26.48 2.06 -10.82
CA ALA A 237 -25.72 3.24 -10.41
C ALA A 237 -26.31 4.52 -11.02
N ALA A 238 -26.57 4.51 -12.34
CA ALA A 238 -27.24 5.61 -13.04
C ALA A 238 -28.61 5.94 -12.44
N ARG A 239 -29.44 4.93 -12.17
CA ARG A 239 -30.76 5.10 -11.52
C ARG A 239 -30.64 5.71 -10.13
N SER A 240 -29.68 5.23 -9.34
CA SER A 240 -29.46 5.72 -7.98
C SER A 240 -29.00 7.18 -7.97
N ALA A 241 -28.13 7.56 -8.91
CA ALA A 241 -27.65 8.92 -9.07
C ALA A 241 -28.75 9.90 -9.51
N ALA A 242 -29.54 9.52 -10.51
CA ALA A 242 -30.72 10.29 -10.92
C ALA A 242 -31.71 10.47 -9.76
N LYS A 243 -31.93 9.41 -8.98
CA LYS A 243 -32.76 9.46 -7.77
C LYS A 243 -32.18 10.37 -6.68
N ALA A 244 -30.87 10.41 -6.49
CA ALA A 244 -30.25 11.29 -5.49
C ALA A 244 -30.48 12.78 -5.82
N VAL A 245 -30.37 13.16 -7.10
CA VAL A 245 -30.71 14.53 -7.55
C VAL A 245 -32.20 14.80 -7.34
N ALA A 246 -33.05 13.80 -7.63
CA ALA A 246 -34.48 13.90 -7.43
C ALA A 246 -34.88 14.15 -5.97
N ASP A 247 -34.30 13.37 -5.05
CA ASP A 247 -34.58 13.46 -3.62
C ASP A 247 -34.14 14.82 -3.07
N ALA A 248 -32.98 15.34 -3.49
CA ALA A 248 -32.54 16.69 -3.09
C ALA A 248 -33.52 17.80 -3.50
N VAL A 249 -34.08 17.71 -4.73
CA VAL A 249 -35.11 18.66 -5.19
C VAL A 249 -36.39 18.57 -4.35
N VAL A 250 -36.80 17.35 -3.98
CA VAL A 250 -37.97 17.11 -3.13
C VAL A 250 -37.74 17.63 -1.70
N GLU A 251 -36.55 17.44 -1.13
CA GLU A 251 -36.19 17.94 0.19
C GLU A 251 -36.18 19.48 0.22
N SER A 252 -35.62 20.14 -0.79
CA SER A 252 -35.66 21.61 -0.90
C SER A 252 -37.10 22.15 -0.95
N LYS A 253 -38.05 21.43 -1.57
CA LYS A 253 -39.47 21.80 -1.56
C LYS A 253 -40.06 21.75 -0.15
N LEU A 254 -39.78 20.68 0.61
CA LEU A 254 -40.28 20.53 1.98
C LEU A 254 -39.77 21.66 2.89
N ALA A 255 -38.60 22.22 2.57
CA ALA A 255 -38.05 23.40 3.23
C ALA A 255 -38.65 24.74 2.76
N GLY A 256 -39.54 24.76 1.76
CA GLY A 256 -40.14 25.97 1.21
C GLY A 256 -39.19 26.81 0.36
N ALA A 257 -38.16 26.19 -0.23
CA ALA A 257 -37.09 26.87 -0.94
C ALA A 257 -37.57 27.48 -2.29
N ILE A 258 -36.88 28.53 -2.75
CA ILE A 258 -37.19 29.18 -4.03
C ILE A 258 -36.57 28.41 -5.20
N LEU A 259 -36.98 28.72 -6.44
CA LEU A 259 -36.47 28.06 -7.65
C LEU A 259 -34.92 28.10 -7.76
N ALA A 260 -34.30 29.19 -7.31
CA ALA A 260 -32.84 29.31 -7.30
C ALA A 260 -32.19 28.27 -6.38
N ASP A 261 -32.69 28.12 -5.16
CA ASP A 261 -32.20 27.14 -4.18
C ASP A 261 -32.39 25.69 -4.67
N ILE A 262 -33.51 25.41 -5.35
CA ILE A 262 -33.79 24.09 -5.94
C ILE A 262 -32.77 23.76 -7.04
N LYS A 263 -32.46 24.73 -7.91
CA LYS A 263 -31.44 24.58 -8.95
C LYS A 263 -30.06 24.37 -8.33
N GLU A 264 -29.73 25.13 -7.30
CA GLU A 264 -28.48 24.99 -6.55
C GLU A 264 -28.35 23.60 -5.89
N ALA A 265 -29.42 23.09 -5.26
CA ALA A 265 -29.44 21.75 -4.68
C ALA A 265 -29.21 20.66 -5.75
N ALA A 266 -29.88 20.74 -6.89
CA ALA A 266 -29.69 19.78 -7.98
C ALA A 266 -28.25 19.83 -8.54
N ASN A 267 -27.71 21.03 -8.77
CA ASN A 267 -26.34 21.22 -9.25
C ASN A 267 -25.29 20.75 -8.24
N SER A 268 -25.54 20.93 -6.94
CA SER A 268 -24.64 20.46 -5.88
C SER A 268 -24.53 18.94 -5.86
N VAL A 269 -25.65 18.23 -6.05
CA VAL A 269 -25.63 16.76 -6.15
C VAL A 269 -24.94 16.31 -7.44
N ALA A 270 -25.20 16.96 -8.58
CA ALA A 270 -24.51 16.63 -9.82
C ALA A 270 -22.98 16.86 -9.74
N GLN A 271 -22.55 17.95 -9.10
CA GLN A 271 -21.11 18.20 -8.84
C GLN A 271 -20.47 17.13 -7.96
N ASN A 272 -21.19 16.56 -6.99
CA ASN A 272 -20.64 15.46 -6.19
C ASN A 272 -20.31 14.24 -7.07
N PHE A 273 -21.16 13.91 -8.04
CA PHE A 273 -20.88 12.81 -8.97
C PHE A 273 -19.76 13.12 -9.97
N GLU A 274 -19.56 14.38 -10.35
CA GLU A 274 -18.38 14.81 -11.11
C GLU A 274 -17.10 14.59 -10.30
N ASN A 275 -17.11 14.98 -9.02
CA ASN A 275 -15.97 14.76 -8.13
C ASN A 275 -15.70 13.26 -7.90
N ASP A 276 -16.75 12.43 -7.78
CA ASP A 276 -16.62 10.97 -7.70
C ASP A 276 -15.96 10.39 -8.97
N LEU A 277 -16.29 10.91 -10.17
CA LEU A 277 -15.65 10.51 -11.42
C LEU A 277 -14.17 10.90 -11.47
N ILE A 278 -13.83 12.14 -11.11
CA ILE A 278 -12.44 12.61 -11.04
C ILE A 278 -11.62 11.70 -10.11
N THR A 279 -12.20 11.36 -8.96
CA THR A 279 -11.60 10.48 -7.96
C THR A 279 -11.40 9.07 -8.54
N ALA A 280 -12.42 8.51 -9.19
CA ALA A 280 -12.34 7.18 -9.81
C ALA A 280 -11.26 7.11 -10.91
N THR A 281 -11.19 8.11 -11.78
CA THR A 281 -10.18 8.18 -12.85
C THR A 281 -8.77 8.30 -12.29
N SER A 282 -8.56 9.06 -11.21
CA SER A 282 -7.26 9.11 -10.52
C SER A 282 -6.86 7.73 -9.99
N ILE A 283 -7.78 7.00 -9.36
CA ILE A 283 -7.52 5.66 -8.83
C ILE A 283 -7.21 4.67 -9.96
N THR A 284 -7.93 4.74 -11.09
CA THR A 284 -7.61 3.91 -12.26
C THR A 284 -6.23 4.23 -12.81
N SER A 285 -5.84 5.51 -12.85
CA SER A 285 -4.50 5.92 -13.27
C SER A 285 -3.42 5.31 -12.35
N ASP A 286 -3.59 5.43 -11.03
CA ASP A 286 -2.65 4.87 -10.05
C ASP A 286 -2.54 3.34 -10.16
N ALA A 287 -3.68 2.64 -10.34
CA ALA A 287 -3.71 1.20 -10.50
C ALA A 287 -3.06 0.74 -11.83
N ASN A 288 -3.18 1.53 -12.90
CA ASN A 288 -2.46 1.27 -14.15
C ASN A 288 -0.96 1.49 -13.98
N GLU A 289 -0.55 2.55 -13.30
CA GLU A 289 0.87 2.82 -13.00
C GLU A 289 1.46 1.67 -12.18
N GLU A 290 0.75 1.16 -11.18
CA GLU A 290 1.19 0.02 -10.39
C GLU A 290 1.34 -1.24 -11.25
N LEU A 291 0.34 -1.56 -12.08
CA LEU A 291 0.44 -2.67 -13.01
C LEU A 291 1.63 -2.49 -13.97
N ASP A 292 1.93 -1.27 -14.42
CA ASP A 292 3.10 -1.02 -15.26
C ASP A 292 4.40 -1.08 -14.46
N ASN A 293 4.43 -0.68 -13.19
CA ASN A 293 5.58 -0.85 -12.31
C ASN A 293 5.88 -2.35 -12.07
N THR A 294 4.86 -3.21 -11.97
CA THR A 294 5.07 -4.67 -11.98
C THR A 294 5.68 -5.19 -13.30
N LYS A 295 5.57 -4.42 -14.39
CA LYS A 295 6.16 -4.74 -15.71
C LYS A 295 7.51 -4.07 -15.96
N LYS A 296 7.84 -2.95 -15.30
CA LYS A 296 9.09 -2.21 -15.52
C LYS A 296 10.27 -2.94 -14.87
N ILE A 297 11.05 -3.73 -15.63
CA ILE A 297 12.53 -3.77 -15.57
C ILE A 297 13.13 -4.11 -16.96
N ASP A 298 13.83 -3.11 -17.51
CA ASP A 298 14.84 -3.09 -18.61
C ASP A 298 14.50 -3.74 -19.98
N ALA A 299 14.28 -2.87 -20.98
CA ALA A 299 14.01 -3.18 -22.37
C ALA A 299 15.24 -3.66 -23.20
N SER A 300 16.37 -4.01 -22.56
CA SER A 300 17.61 -4.34 -23.28
C SER A 300 17.98 -5.83 -23.37
N SER A 301 17.18 -6.76 -22.82
CA SER A 301 17.49 -8.19 -22.90
C SER A 301 16.34 -9.05 -23.41
N SER A 302 16.68 -10.10 -24.16
CA SER A 302 15.76 -11.08 -24.76
C SER A 302 15.15 -12.08 -23.76
N GLU A 303 15.11 -11.73 -22.48
CA GLU A 303 14.59 -12.55 -21.37
C GLU A 303 13.34 -11.89 -20.76
N PRO A 304 12.36 -12.66 -20.22
CA PRO A 304 11.18 -12.10 -19.56
C PRO A 304 11.52 -11.11 -18.43
N LEU A 305 10.79 -9.99 -18.37
CA LEU A 305 11.01 -8.81 -17.50
C LEU A 305 11.21 -9.14 -16.01
N VAL A 306 10.49 -10.14 -15.50
CA VAL A 306 10.58 -10.63 -14.11
C VAL A 306 11.96 -11.24 -13.81
N ILE A 307 12.60 -11.89 -14.79
CA ILE A 307 13.89 -12.56 -14.61
C ILE A 307 15.05 -11.55 -14.48
N ASN A 308 14.98 -10.40 -15.15
CA ASN A 308 16.01 -9.36 -15.07
C ASN A 308 15.90 -8.55 -13.76
N ALA A 309 14.68 -8.27 -13.30
CA ALA A 309 14.40 -7.72 -11.98
C ALA A 309 15.01 -8.57 -10.87
N ILE A 310 14.71 -9.87 -10.92
CA ILE A 310 15.23 -10.86 -9.98
C ILE A 310 16.75 -10.93 -10.02
N LYS A 311 17.34 -10.93 -11.23
CA LYS A 311 18.79 -10.95 -11.40
C LYS A 311 19.45 -9.71 -10.80
N ASN A 312 18.89 -8.52 -11.05
CA ASN A 312 19.39 -7.26 -10.48
C ASN A 312 19.32 -7.29 -8.95
N THR A 313 18.19 -7.71 -8.39
CA THR A 313 18.06 -7.82 -6.94
C THR A 313 19.02 -8.84 -6.32
N TYR A 314 19.15 -10.04 -6.91
CA TYR A 314 20.12 -11.03 -6.43
C TYR A 314 21.56 -10.61 -6.65
N SER A 315 21.86 -9.70 -7.59
CA SER A 315 23.22 -9.16 -7.74
C SER A 315 23.68 -8.35 -6.52
N LEU A 316 22.74 -7.73 -5.80
CA LEU A 316 23.03 -7.07 -4.53
C LEU A 316 23.31 -8.08 -3.43
N TYR A 317 22.51 -9.15 -3.35
CA TYR A 317 22.77 -10.25 -2.42
C TYR A 317 24.11 -10.94 -2.72
N ASP A 318 24.45 -11.15 -4.00
CA ASP A 318 25.76 -11.67 -4.41
C ASP A 318 26.88 -10.73 -3.94
N SER A 319 26.72 -9.41 -4.13
CA SER A 319 27.69 -8.40 -3.66
C SER A 319 27.84 -8.42 -2.13
N ALA A 320 26.74 -8.60 -1.40
CA ALA A 320 26.76 -8.69 0.07
C ALA A 320 27.44 -9.97 0.55
N LEU A 321 27.20 -11.10 -0.12
CA LEU A 321 27.84 -12.39 0.17
C LEU A 321 29.34 -12.35 -0.11
N ASP A 322 29.75 -11.75 -1.23
CA ASP A 322 31.16 -11.58 -1.58
C ASP A 322 31.88 -10.66 -0.58
N GLN A 323 31.21 -9.58 -0.15
CA GLN A 323 31.70 -8.70 0.92
C GLN A 323 31.86 -9.46 2.24
N ALA A 324 30.86 -10.24 2.63
CA ALA A 324 30.91 -11.06 3.83
C ALA A 324 32.03 -12.12 3.77
N GLU A 325 32.26 -12.72 2.60
CA GLU A 325 33.37 -13.66 2.38
C GLU A 325 34.74 -12.99 2.50
N SER A 326 34.88 -11.78 1.97
CA SER A 326 36.12 -11.01 2.01
C SER A 326 36.47 -10.59 3.44
N MET A 327 35.50 -10.06 4.18
CA MET A 327 35.70 -9.50 5.52
C MET A 327 35.68 -10.57 6.62
N LYS A 328 34.95 -11.68 6.41
CA LYS A 328 34.85 -12.85 7.32
C LYS A 328 34.26 -12.57 8.70
N ASP A 329 33.59 -11.43 8.85
CA ASP A 329 32.98 -10.92 10.08
C ASP A 329 31.47 -10.69 9.93
N ARG A 330 30.92 -10.94 8.73
CA ARG A 330 29.52 -10.64 8.39
C ARG A 330 28.79 -11.86 7.86
N PHE A 331 27.47 -11.82 8.00
CA PHE A 331 26.55 -12.83 7.52
C PHE A 331 25.30 -12.17 6.92
N VAL A 332 24.89 -12.61 5.73
CA VAL A 332 23.80 -12.00 4.96
C VAL A 332 22.51 -12.77 5.22
N ILE A 333 21.45 -12.07 5.61
CA ILE A 333 20.11 -12.65 5.68
C ILE A 333 19.39 -12.31 4.39
N ILE A 334 19.04 -13.35 3.63
CA ILE A 334 18.50 -13.23 2.27
C ILE A 334 17.01 -13.57 2.29
N ASP A 335 16.20 -12.71 1.70
CA ASP A 335 14.82 -13.03 1.40
C ASP A 335 14.73 -13.71 0.03
N VAL A 336 14.04 -14.86 -0.01
CA VAL A 336 13.77 -15.54 -1.29
C VAL A 336 12.70 -14.76 -2.04
N LEU A 337 13.10 -14.16 -3.16
CA LEU A 337 12.24 -13.47 -4.10
C LEU A 337 11.79 -14.43 -5.20
N GLY A 338 10.49 -14.50 -5.45
CA GLY A 338 9.89 -15.46 -6.39
C GLY A 338 9.81 -16.87 -5.79
N ASP A 339 10.36 -17.85 -6.50
CA ASP A 339 10.42 -19.25 -6.07
C ASP A 339 11.85 -19.73 -5.75
N ASP A 340 11.95 -20.88 -5.08
CA ASP A 340 13.23 -21.44 -4.65
C ASP A 340 14.12 -21.87 -5.82
N ALA A 341 13.53 -22.30 -6.94
CA ALA A 341 14.26 -22.65 -8.15
C ALA A 341 14.93 -21.41 -8.76
N THR A 342 14.23 -20.29 -8.81
CA THR A 342 14.72 -19.02 -9.33
C THR A 342 15.81 -18.47 -8.43
N PHE A 343 15.60 -18.48 -7.11
CA PHE A 343 16.64 -18.15 -6.13
C PHE A 343 17.93 -18.95 -6.36
N ARG A 344 17.83 -20.28 -6.42
CA ARG A 344 18.99 -21.18 -6.60
C ARG A 344 19.74 -20.96 -7.92
N ASN A 345 19.05 -20.51 -8.97
CA ASN A 345 19.66 -20.25 -10.27
C ASN A 345 20.27 -18.85 -10.40
N LYS A 346 19.88 -17.90 -9.54
CA LYS A 346 20.24 -16.48 -9.70
C LYS A 346 21.21 -15.96 -8.65
N VAL A 347 21.32 -16.61 -7.50
CA VAL A 347 22.42 -16.37 -6.55
C VAL A 347 23.65 -17.12 -7.07
N THR A 348 24.69 -16.37 -7.43
CA THR A 348 25.89 -16.89 -8.10
C THR A 348 27.21 -16.58 -7.39
N SER A 349 27.15 -15.89 -6.25
CA SER A 349 28.30 -15.55 -5.41
C SER A 349 29.09 -16.79 -4.94
N THR A 350 30.38 -16.61 -4.68
CA THR A 350 31.24 -17.63 -4.06
C THR A 350 31.05 -17.71 -2.55
N GLY A 351 30.56 -16.64 -1.93
CA GLY A 351 30.40 -16.46 -0.49
C GLY A 351 29.20 -17.17 0.13
N LEU A 352 28.65 -18.22 -0.50
CA LEU A 352 27.37 -18.85 -0.10
C LEU A 352 27.30 -19.31 1.37
N LYS A 353 28.45 -19.63 1.98
CA LYS A 353 28.53 -20.03 3.40
C LYS A 353 28.32 -18.87 4.38
N TYR A 354 28.32 -17.63 3.90
CA TYR A 354 28.11 -16.41 4.68
C TYR A 354 26.70 -15.85 4.53
N GLY A 355 25.72 -16.66 4.12
CA GLY A 355 24.32 -16.23 4.16
C GLY A 355 23.33 -17.33 4.42
N ALA A 356 22.13 -16.94 4.83
CA ALA A 356 20.99 -17.81 5.00
C ALA A 356 19.77 -17.20 4.32
N ALA A 357 19.06 -18.01 3.54
CA ALA A 357 17.87 -17.60 2.83
C ALA A 357 16.59 -18.06 3.55
N TYR A 358 15.59 -17.18 3.62
CA TYR A 358 14.34 -17.40 4.32
C TYR A 358 13.13 -17.18 3.39
N TYR A 359 12.15 -18.06 3.52
CA TYR A 359 10.86 -18.02 2.81
C TYR A 359 9.81 -18.80 3.63
N PRO A 360 8.49 -18.55 3.45
CA PRO A 360 7.86 -17.53 2.62
C PRO A 360 7.73 -16.16 3.34
N ASN A 361 7.18 -15.16 2.65
CA ASN A 361 6.79 -13.88 3.25
C ASN A 361 5.77 -14.07 4.39
N LEU A 362 5.87 -13.20 5.40
CA LEU A 362 5.06 -13.21 6.61
C LEU A 362 3.86 -12.29 6.47
N LYS A 363 2.67 -12.82 6.78
CA LYS A 363 1.47 -12.01 7.00
C LYS A 363 1.51 -11.45 8.40
N THR A 364 1.66 -10.13 8.53
CA THR A 364 1.80 -9.49 9.84
C THR A 364 0.45 -9.01 10.39
N ILE A 365 0.45 -8.60 11.65
CA ILE A 365 -0.67 -7.87 12.27
C ILE A 365 -0.60 -6.35 12.03
N LEU A 366 0.50 -5.87 11.43
CA LEU A 366 0.76 -4.45 11.22
C LEU A 366 -0.23 -3.89 10.21
N THR A 367 -0.69 -2.67 10.48
CA THR A 367 -1.55 -1.89 9.59
C THR A 367 -0.72 -0.85 8.86
N TYR A 368 -1.02 -0.62 7.60
CA TYR A 368 -0.41 0.46 6.85
C TYR A 368 -0.73 1.82 7.46
N THR A 369 0.26 2.71 7.45
CA THR A 369 0.10 4.13 7.74
C THR A 369 -0.46 4.80 6.49
N PHE A 370 -1.41 5.72 6.66
CA PHE A 370 -2.00 6.50 5.57
C PHE A 370 -2.38 7.89 6.09
N LYS A 371 -2.54 8.85 5.18
CA LYS A 371 -3.04 10.19 5.52
C LYS A 371 -4.49 10.33 5.08
N GLU A 372 -5.39 10.73 5.98
CA GLU A 372 -6.85 10.76 5.73
C GLU A 372 -7.24 11.68 4.55
N ASP A 373 -6.45 12.73 4.28
CA ASP A 373 -6.62 13.65 3.14
C ASP A 373 -6.16 13.06 1.80
N LYS A 374 -5.39 11.96 1.84
CA LYS A 374 -4.90 11.22 0.67
C LYS A 374 -5.67 9.93 0.41
N VAL A 375 -6.61 9.58 1.27
CA VAL A 375 -7.50 8.44 1.05
C VAL A 375 -8.71 8.91 0.25
N ALA A 376 -8.81 8.44 -0.98
CA ALA A 376 -9.94 8.69 -1.86
C ALA A 376 -11.20 7.96 -1.38
N VAL A 377 -12.34 8.63 -1.40
CA VAL A 377 -13.64 8.08 -0.99
C VAL A 377 -14.65 8.29 -2.11
N MET A 378 -15.42 7.25 -2.45
CA MET A 378 -16.47 7.28 -3.46
C MET A 378 -17.81 6.82 -2.89
N GLY A 379 -18.90 7.50 -3.28
CA GLY A 379 -20.27 7.09 -2.94
C GLY A 379 -20.66 7.33 -1.48
N ALA A 380 -20.02 8.28 -0.79
CA ALA A 380 -20.24 8.56 0.63
C ALA A 380 -20.63 10.02 0.91
N SER A 381 -21.90 10.36 0.69
CA SER A 381 -22.47 11.67 1.06
C SER A 381 -21.70 12.89 0.49
N GLY A 382 -21.13 12.75 -0.71
CA GLY A 382 -20.32 13.78 -1.38
C GLY A 382 -19.00 14.12 -0.67
N ALA A 383 -18.48 13.23 0.20
CA ALA A 383 -17.10 13.31 0.66
C ALA A 383 -16.18 12.67 -0.39
N THR A 384 -15.13 13.38 -0.78
CA THR A 384 -14.13 12.90 -1.75
C THR A 384 -12.90 12.29 -1.08
N THR A 385 -12.70 12.61 0.21
CA THR A 385 -11.60 12.09 1.02
C THR A 385 -12.09 11.52 2.34
N LEU A 386 -11.27 10.66 2.96
CA LEU A 386 -11.59 10.10 4.28
C LEU A 386 -11.64 11.19 5.36
N ALA A 387 -10.80 12.22 5.25
CA ALA A 387 -10.82 13.38 6.13
C ALA A 387 -12.16 14.14 6.07
N GLU A 388 -12.70 14.35 4.86
CA GLU A 388 -14.03 14.95 4.68
C GLU A 388 -15.13 14.03 5.21
N LEU A 389 -15.03 12.72 4.94
CA LEU A 389 -16.03 11.74 5.38
C LEU A 389 -16.14 11.72 6.91
N LYS A 390 -15.02 11.85 7.62
CA LYS A 390 -14.97 11.94 9.09
C LYS A 390 -15.82 13.08 9.65
N LEU A 391 -15.88 14.21 8.94
CA LEU A 391 -16.66 15.39 9.33
C LEU A 391 -18.14 15.26 8.96
N LYS A 392 -18.44 14.57 7.86
CA LYS A 392 -19.81 14.45 7.32
C LYS A 392 -20.58 13.26 7.89
N ASN A 393 -19.94 12.10 8.06
CA ASN A 393 -20.60 10.87 8.49
C ASN A 393 -19.64 9.93 9.24
N SER A 394 -19.73 9.94 10.57
CA SER A 394 -18.86 9.14 11.44
C SER A 394 -19.07 7.63 11.30
N GLU A 395 -20.27 7.17 10.94
CA GLU A 395 -20.54 5.74 10.74
C GLU A 395 -19.82 5.22 9.48
N LEU A 396 -20.00 5.90 8.36
CA LEU A 396 -19.30 5.56 7.12
C LEU A 396 -17.79 5.70 7.27
N TYR A 397 -17.30 6.73 7.98
CA TYR A 397 -15.87 6.86 8.30
C TYR A 397 -15.32 5.63 9.03
N ASN A 398 -16.02 5.12 10.05
CA ASN A 398 -15.56 3.95 10.80
C ASN A 398 -15.57 2.68 9.94
N GLN A 399 -16.55 2.53 9.05
CA GLN A 399 -16.58 1.42 8.08
C GLN A 399 -15.42 1.51 7.07
N ALA A 400 -15.16 2.70 6.52
CA ALA A 400 -14.03 2.94 5.62
C ALA A 400 -12.69 2.62 6.30
N LYS A 401 -12.51 3.11 7.53
CA LYS A 401 -11.31 2.86 8.32
C LYS A 401 -11.12 1.37 8.61
N ALA A 402 -12.17 0.65 8.99
CA ALA A 402 -12.11 -0.79 9.20
C ALA A 402 -11.75 -1.56 7.91
N ALA A 403 -12.28 -1.12 6.77
CA ALA A 403 -11.95 -1.71 5.47
C ALA A 403 -10.46 -1.49 5.12
N ILE A 404 -9.90 -0.31 5.38
CA ILE A 404 -8.48 0.00 5.18
C ILE A 404 -7.61 -0.84 6.13
N GLU A 405 -7.95 -0.87 7.42
CA GLU A 405 -7.19 -1.60 8.45
C GLU A 405 -7.23 -3.13 8.25
N SER A 406 -8.17 -3.64 7.46
CA SER A 406 -8.19 -5.05 7.04
C SER A 406 -7.02 -5.42 6.11
N LYS A 407 -6.44 -4.44 5.41
CA LYS A 407 -5.23 -4.60 4.60
C LYS A 407 -4.02 -4.59 5.53
N LYS A 408 -3.41 -5.76 5.69
CA LYS A 408 -2.24 -5.96 6.56
C LYS A 408 -0.95 -5.89 5.76
N VAL A 409 0.11 -5.42 6.42
CA VAL A 409 1.45 -5.39 5.83
C VAL A 409 1.97 -6.82 5.67
N VAL A 410 2.44 -7.15 4.47
CA VAL A 410 3.16 -8.40 4.20
C VAL A 410 4.65 -8.07 4.16
N LEU A 411 5.45 -8.79 4.93
CA LEU A 411 6.88 -8.53 5.06
C LEU A 411 7.71 -9.78 4.81
N ALA A 412 8.88 -9.59 4.24
CA ALA A 412 9.88 -10.62 4.11
C ALA A 412 10.44 -10.99 5.49
N PRO A 413 10.83 -12.25 5.71
CA PRO A 413 11.23 -12.74 7.02
C PRO A 413 12.57 -12.18 7.52
N SER A 414 13.45 -11.63 6.67
CA SER A 414 14.82 -11.25 7.02
C SER A 414 14.94 -10.40 8.30
N SER A 415 14.17 -9.33 8.41
CA SER A 415 14.21 -8.44 9.59
C SER A 415 13.68 -9.11 10.85
N THR A 416 12.71 -10.00 10.71
CA THR A 416 12.20 -10.81 11.83
C THR A 416 13.28 -11.81 12.27
N MET A 417 13.95 -12.47 11.32
CA MET A 417 15.01 -13.43 11.59
C MET A 417 16.25 -12.76 12.20
N ALA A 418 16.60 -11.55 11.78
CA ALA A 418 17.64 -10.75 12.44
C ALA A 418 17.32 -10.52 13.93
N GLY A 419 16.05 -10.25 14.25
CA GLY A 419 15.59 -10.09 15.63
C GLY A 419 15.69 -11.40 16.42
N VAL A 420 15.31 -12.51 15.79
CA VAL A 420 15.45 -13.86 16.37
C VAL A 420 16.93 -14.20 16.61
N TYR A 421 17.83 -13.86 15.68
CA TYR A 421 19.27 -14.07 15.83
C TYR A 421 19.81 -13.29 17.04
N ALA A 422 19.50 -11.99 17.13
CA ALA A 422 19.88 -11.16 18.28
C ALA A 422 19.33 -11.70 19.60
N LYS A 423 18.08 -12.19 19.60
CA LYS A 423 17.47 -12.80 20.78
C LYS A 423 18.13 -14.12 21.19
N VAL A 424 18.43 -15.00 20.25
CA VAL A 424 19.06 -16.30 20.54
C VAL A 424 20.49 -16.08 21.04
N ASP A 425 21.25 -15.23 20.39
CA ASP A 425 22.61 -14.85 20.77
C ASP A 425 22.66 -14.29 22.20
N SER A 426 21.77 -13.35 22.53
CA SER A 426 21.68 -12.78 23.88
C SER A 426 21.14 -13.73 24.96
N THR A 427 20.53 -14.86 24.61
CA THR A 427 19.95 -15.79 25.61
C THR A 427 20.70 -17.12 25.71
N SER A 428 21.32 -17.57 24.64
CA SER A 428 21.85 -18.93 24.50
C SER A 428 23.31 -18.97 24.01
N GLY A 429 23.82 -17.87 23.42
CA GLY A 429 25.19 -17.74 22.93
C GLY A 429 25.46 -18.37 21.57
#